data_AF-A0A5K1F819-F1
#
_entry.id   AF-A0A5K1F819-F1
#
_cell.length_a   1.000
_cell.length_b   1.000
_cell.length_c   1.000
_cell.angle_alpha   90.00
_cell.angle_beta   90.00
_cell.angle_gamma   90.00
#
_symmetry.space_group_name_H-M   'P 1'
#
loop_
_entity.id
_entity.type
_entity.pdbx_description
1 polymer ?
#
loop_
_entity_poly.entity_id
_entity_poly.type
_entity_poly.pdbx_seq_one_letter_code
_entity_poly.pdbx_strand_id
1 'polypeptide(L)' 'YATASVRGRYGGAEGTLNVWQPTLEDDSEMSLSQIWVLNRTPNDFSMSLEAGWM' A
#
# COMPACT_ATOMS: atom_id res chain seq x y z
N TYR A 1 2.61 4.05 -8.49
CA TYR A 1 2.53 3.74 -7.04
C TYR A 1 2.86 4.99 -6.26
N ALA A 2 2.32 5.12 -5.05
CA ALA A 2 2.67 6.20 -4.11
C ALA A 2 3.40 5.60 -2.91
N THR A 3 4.32 6.36 -2.32
CA THR A 3 5.07 5.92 -1.13
C THR A 3 5.21 7.06 -0.15
N ALA A 4 4.84 6.82 1.11
CA ALA A 4 5.08 7.71 2.23
C ALA A 4 5.97 6.98 3.25
N SER A 5 6.93 7.69 3.84
CA SER A 5 7.81 7.12 4.86
C SER A 5 8.11 8.13 5.95
N VAL A 6 8.18 7.65 7.19
CA VAL A 6 8.56 8.42 8.38
C VAL A 6 9.69 7.71 9.11
N ARG A 7 10.53 8.48 9.81
CA ARG A 7 11.61 7.96 10.66
C ARG A 7 11.45 8.52 12.06
N GLY A 8 11.62 7.68 13.07
CA GLY A 8 11.41 8.04 14.47
C GLY A 8 10.52 7.04 15.20
N ARG A 9 10.15 7.38 16.44
CA ARG A 9 9.30 6.56 17.30
C ARG A 9 7.88 7.13 17.28
N TYR A 10 6.92 6.33 16.79
CA TYR A 10 5.50 6.71 16.67
C TYR A 10 4.63 5.63 17.31
N GLY A 11 3.46 6.02 17.83
CA GLY A 11 2.49 5.09 18.43
C GLY A 11 1.57 4.39 17.42
N GLY A 12 1.51 4.90 16.19
CA GLY A 12 0.65 4.39 15.13
C GLY A 12 0.63 5.37 13.95
N ALA A 13 -0.11 5.00 12.91
CA ALA A 13 -0.36 5.85 11.74
C ALA A 13 -1.81 5.67 11.28
N GLU A 14 -2.41 6.75 10.81
CA GLU A 14 -3.72 6.77 10.16
C GLU A 14 -3.57 7.51 8.83
N GLY A 15 -4.27 7.04 7.80
CA GLY A 15 -4.30 7.70 6.51
C GLY A 15 -5.46 7.18 5.68
N THR A 16 -5.99 8.04 4.80
CA THR A 16 -7.01 7.70 3.83
C THR A 16 -6.40 7.65 2.44
N LEU A 17 -6.56 6.53 1.75
CA LEU A 17 -6.16 6.36 0.37
C LEU A 17 -7.41 6.14 -0.48
N ASN A 18 -7.51 6.86 -1.60
CA ASN A 18 -8.59 6.70 -2.56
C ASN A 18 -8.02 6.34 -3.92
N VAL A 19 -8.64 5.36 -4.58
CA VAL A 19 -8.38 5.01 -5.97
C VAL A 19 -9.64 5.38 -6.75
N TRP A 20 -9.49 6.24 -7.75
CA TRP A 20 -10.63 6.77 -8.51
C TRP A 20 -10.58 6.29 -9.94
N GLN A 21 -11.74 5.89 -10.47
CA GLN A 21 -11.97 5.60 -11.89
C GLN A 21 -10.88 4.72 -12.52
N PRO A 22 -10.63 3.49 -12.02
CA PRO A 22 -9.83 2.55 -12.78
C PRO A 22 -10.52 2.28 -14.11
N THR A 23 -9.79 2.42 -15.21
CA THR A 23 -10.29 2.14 -16.56
C THR A 23 -9.66 0.88 -17.11
N LEU A 24 -10.46 0.10 -17.83
CA LEU A 24 -10.02 -1.04 -18.63
C LEU A 24 -10.15 -0.64 -20.10
N GLU A 25 -9.25 -1.15 -20.94
CA GLU A 25 -9.31 -0.91 -22.38
C GLU A 25 -10.33 -1.84 -23.07
N ASP A 26 -10.57 -3.03 -22.51
CA ASP A 26 -11.52 -4.04 -23.01
C ASP A 26 -12.04 -4.96 -21.87
N ASP A 27 -13.17 -5.63 -22.10
CA ASP A 27 -13.84 -6.54 -21.15
C ASP A 27 -13.01 -7.77 -20.77
N SER A 28 -11.94 -8.06 -21.52
CA SER A 28 -10.98 -9.12 -21.21
C SER A 28 -9.90 -8.72 -20.18
N GLU A 29 -9.82 -7.45 -19.80
CA GLU A 29 -8.83 -6.94 -18.85
C GLU A 29 -9.33 -6.95 -17.39
N MET A 30 -8.40 -6.78 -16.44
CA MET A 30 -8.72 -6.67 -15.01
C MET A 30 -7.92 -5.53 -14.36
N SER A 31 -8.53 -4.88 -13.36
CA SER A 31 -7.83 -3.93 -12.50
C SER A 31 -7.52 -4.58 -11.17
N LEU A 32 -6.30 -4.38 -10.67
CA LEU A 32 -5.86 -4.90 -9.38
C LEU A 32 -5.24 -3.77 -8.58
N SER A 33 -5.64 -3.66 -7.32
CA SER A 33 -5.12 -2.66 -6.39
C SER A 33 -4.61 -3.32 -5.12
N GLN A 34 -3.56 -2.74 -4.56
CA GLN A 34 -2.83 -3.30 -3.43
C GLN A 34 -2.23 -2.20 -2.57
N ILE A 35 -2.20 -2.42 -1.26
CA ILE A 35 -1.50 -1.59 -0.29
C ILE A 35 -0.53 -2.46 0.51
N TRP A 36 0.66 -1.91 0.77
CA TRP A 36 1.66 -2.48 1.66
C TRP A 36 1.93 -1.53 2.82
N VAL A 37 1.84 -2.04 4.04
CA VAL A 37 2.34 -1.35 5.23
C VAL A 37 3.61 -2.05 5.68
N LEU A 38 4.73 -1.34 5.63
CA LEU A 38 6.05 -1.89 5.94
C LEU A 38 6.59 -1.26 7.23
N ASN A 39 6.90 -2.09 8.21
CA ASN A 39 7.82 -1.72 9.29
C ASN A 39 9.22 -2.13 8.87
N ARG A 40 10.08 -1.18 8.51
CA ARG A 40 11.45 -1.46 8.09
C ARG A 40 12.44 -1.07 9.18
N THR A 41 13.13 -2.06 9.75
CA THR A 41 14.27 -1.84 10.63
C THR A 41 15.58 -1.95 9.84
N PRO A 42 16.65 -1.22 10.21
CA PRO A 42 17.94 -1.30 9.50
C PRO A 42 18.57 -2.69 9.50
N ASN A 43 18.34 -3.49 10.56
CA ASN A 43 19.03 -4.75 10.80
C ASN A 43 18.03 -5.87 11.18
N ASP A 44 17.50 -6.56 10.17
CA ASP A 44 17.06 -7.97 10.26
C ASP A 44 15.58 -8.33 10.43
N PHE A 45 14.65 -7.47 10.81
CA PHE A 45 13.23 -7.86 10.76
C PHE A 45 12.33 -6.74 10.25
N SER A 46 11.75 -6.98 9.08
CA SER A 46 10.69 -6.14 8.55
C SER A 46 9.38 -6.92 8.60
N MET A 47 8.34 -6.30 9.16
CA MET A 47 6.99 -6.84 9.13
C MET A 47 6.22 -6.13 8.04
N SER A 48 5.48 -6.89 7.24
CA SER A 48 4.60 -6.35 6.21
C SER A 48 3.17 -6.80 6.43
N LEU A 49 2.24 -5.88 6.26
CA LEU A 49 0.82 -6.18 6.04
C LEU A 49 0.49 -5.82 4.60
N GLU A 50 -0.14 -6.77 3.91
CA GLU A 50 -0.57 -6.63 2.54
C GLU A 50 -2.08 -6.83 2.47
N ALA A 51 -2.76 -5.93 1.76
CA ALA A 51 -4.17 -6.06 1.43
C ALA A 51 -4.37 -5.65 -0.01
N GLY A 52 -5.26 -6.35 -0.72
CA GLY A 52 -5.56 -6.08 -2.12
C GLY A 52 -7.03 -6.31 -2.45
N TRP A 53 -7.44 -5.74 -3.57
CA TRP A 53 -8.77 -5.88 -4.15
C TRP A 53 -8.69 -5.89 -5.68
N MET A 54 -9.68 -6.53 -6.29
CA MET A 54 -9.94 -6.59 -7.73
C MET A 54 -11.27 -5.88 -8.01
#